data_AF-A0A9Q4Q1U9-F1
#
_entry.id   AF-A0A9Q4Q1U9-F1
#
_cell.length_a   1.000
_cell.length_b   1.000
_cell.length_c   1.000
_cell.angle_alpha   90.00
_cell.angle_beta   90.00
_cell.angle_gamma   90.00
#
_symmetry.space_group_name_H-M   'P 1'
#
loop_
_entity.id
_entity.type
_entity.pdbx_description
1 polymer ?
#
loop_
_entity_poly.entity_id
_entity_poly.type
_entity_poly.pdbx_seq_one_letter_code
_entity_poly.pdbx_strand_id
1 'polypeptide(L)'
;MERATFGGGCFWCTEAAMKELEGVASVTSGYAGGHTEDPSYREVCSGNTGHAEVVQVEYDPDAIGYDELLEVFFATHDPTQLNRQGPDVGTQYRSIVLYHDDEQRTQAEAYIEALDGEYDDDVVTELEALETFYRAEEKHQDYFEKNPNDAYCTMHAAPKVEKVREKFGEIVAAKQ
;
A
#
# COMPACT_ATOMS: atom_id res chain seq x y z
N MET A 1 12.22 -8.97 -12.09
CA MET A 1 10.93 -8.40 -11.65
C MET A 1 10.32 -9.31 -10.63
N GLU A 2 10.01 -8.76 -9.48
CA GLU A 2 9.29 -9.38 -8.37
C GLU A 2 8.02 -8.59 -8.06
N ARG A 3 7.18 -9.12 -7.16
CA ARG A 3 5.92 -8.50 -6.77
C ARG A 3 5.78 -8.38 -5.28
N ALA A 4 5.28 -7.25 -4.84
CA ALA A 4 4.90 -7.00 -3.45
C ALA A 4 3.43 -6.56 -3.38
N THR A 5 2.72 -6.83 -2.28
CA THR A 5 1.33 -6.40 -2.13
C THR A 5 1.06 -5.82 -0.74
N PHE A 6 0.56 -4.58 -0.73
CA PHE A 6 0.40 -3.78 0.48
C PHE A 6 -0.97 -3.08 0.52
N GLY A 7 -1.61 -3.06 1.68
CA GLY A 7 -2.81 -2.26 1.96
C GLY A 7 -2.57 -1.39 3.19
N GLY A 8 -2.92 -0.10 3.11
CA GLY A 8 -2.56 0.88 4.15
C GLY A 8 -3.49 2.10 4.17
N GLY A 9 -4.77 1.87 3.89
CA GLY A 9 -5.76 2.92 3.63
C GLY A 9 -6.14 3.00 2.16
N CYS A 10 -6.56 4.19 1.71
CA CYS A 10 -6.95 4.39 0.31
C CYS A 10 -5.81 4.05 -0.66
N PHE A 11 -6.06 3.12 -1.57
CA PHE A 11 -5.06 2.66 -2.54
C PHE A 11 -4.55 3.75 -3.50
N TRP A 12 -5.28 4.85 -3.72
CA TRP A 12 -4.84 5.96 -4.57
C TRP A 12 -3.64 6.68 -3.95
N CYS A 13 -3.66 6.78 -2.62
CA CYS A 13 -2.59 7.38 -1.85
C CYS A 13 -1.35 6.47 -1.83
N THR A 14 -1.56 5.17 -1.60
CA THR A 14 -0.48 4.18 -1.57
C THR A 14 0.15 3.98 -2.95
N GLU A 15 -0.67 3.95 -4.01
CA GLU A 15 -0.21 3.85 -5.40
C GLU A 15 0.68 5.04 -5.76
N ALA A 16 0.22 6.26 -5.46
CA ALA A 16 0.98 7.47 -5.74
C ALA A 16 2.32 7.50 -5.00
N ALA A 17 2.36 7.04 -3.74
CA ALA A 17 3.59 6.98 -2.96
C ALA A 17 4.60 5.97 -3.54
N MET A 18 4.15 4.75 -3.87
CA MET A 18 5.01 3.68 -4.38
C MET A 18 5.56 3.97 -5.78
N LYS A 19 4.81 4.68 -6.62
CA LYS A 19 5.25 5.06 -7.98
C LYS A 19 6.39 6.06 -8.02
N GLU A 20 6.71 6.73 -6.92
CA GLU A 20 7.83 7.68 -6.87
C GLU A 20 9.18 6.97 -6.79
N LEU A 21 9.20 5.67 -6.49
CA LEU A 21 10.43 4.92 -6.22
C LEU A 21 11.13 4.50 -7.51
N GLU A 22 12.45 4.67 -7.54
CA GLU A 22 13.31 4.07 -8.55
C GLU A 22 13.30 2.54 -8.38
N GLY A 23 13.37 1.80 -9.50
CA GLY A 23 13.24 0.34 -9.49
C GLY A 23 11.80 -0.18 -9.45
N VAL A 24 10.80 0.66 -9.15
CA VAL A 24 9.38 0.29 -9.32
C VAL A 24 8.98 0.44 -10.79
N ALA A 25 8.58 -0.67 -11.42
CA ALA A 25 8.17 -0.68 -12.82
C ALA A 25 6.68 -0.40 -13.01
N SER A 26 5.84 -0.89 -12.11
CA SER A 26 4.41 -0.59 -12.12
C SER A 26 3.78 -0.76 -10.75
N VAL A 27 2.68 -0.04 -10.52
CA VAL A 27 1.85 -0.20 -9.32
C VAL A 27 0.41 -0.33 -9.78
N THR A 28 -0.27 -1.40 -9.37
CA THR A 28 -1.65 -1.69 -9.72
C THR A 28 -2.53 -1.65 -8.48
N SER A 29 -3.55 -0.79 -8.48
CA SER A 29 -4.57 -0.73 -7.43
C SER A 29 -5.54 -1.92 -7.55
N GLY A 30 -5.94 -2.51 -6.42
CA GLY A 30 -6.80 -3.70 -6.41
C GLY A 30 -7.37 -4.05 -5.04
N TYR A 31 -7.94 -5.26 -4.98
CA TYR A 31 -8.61 -5.83 -3.82
C TYR A 31 -8.03 -7.21 -3.51
N ALA A 32 -7.67 -7.45 -2.25
CA ALA A 32 -7.14 -8.73 -1.80
C ALA A 32 -7.34 -8.92 -0.28
N GLY A 33 -7.04 -10.11 0.24
CA GLY A 33 -7.21 -10.45 1.66
C GLY A 33 -8.67 -10.60 2.09
N GLY A 34 -9.56 -10.88 1.13
CA GLY A 34 -10.98 -11.11 1.35
C GLY A 34 -11.47 -12.42 0.72
N HIS A 35 -12.76 -12.69 0.87
CA HIS A 35 -13.35 -14.00 0.54
C HIS A 35 -14.37 -13.95 -0.60
N THR A 36 -14.74 -12.76 -1.10
CA THR A 36 -15.65 -12.62 -2.25
C THR A 36 -14.88 -12.70 -3.56
N GLU A 37 -15.35 -13.51 -4.49
CA GLU A 37 -14.76 -13.61 -5.83
C GLU A 37 -15.15 -12.42 -6.71
N ASP A 38 -14.18 -11.91 -7.48
CA ASP A 38 -14.34 -10.82 -8.47
C ASP A 38 -15.16 -9.62 -7.94
N PRO A 39 -14.77 -9.02 -6.79
CA PRO A 39 -15.55 -7.98 -6.15
C PRO A 39 -15.48 -6.66 -6.95
N SER A 40 -16.62 -5.96 -7.05
CA SER A 40 -16.62 -4.57 -7.51
C SER A 40 -16.21 -3.60 -6.40
N TYR A 41 -15.77 -2.39 -6.77
CA TYR A 41 -15.48 -1.33 -5.79
C TYR A 41 -16.63 -1.10 -4.80
N ARG A 42 -17.88 -1.12 -5.30
CA ARG A 42 -19.07 -0.92 -4.45
C ARG A 42 -19.23 -2.03 -3.42
N GLU A 43 -18.92 -3.27 -3.78
CA GLU A 43 -19.01 -4.39 -2.86
C GLU A 43 -17.94 -4.29 -1.78
N VAL A 44 -16.71 -3.91 -2.14
CA VAL A 44 -15.63 -3.66 -1.18
C VAL A 44 -15.98 -2.51 -0.24
N CYS A 45 -16.48 -1.39 -0.76
CA CYS A 45 -16.94 -0.26 0.07
C CYS A 45 -18.10 -0.61 1.02
N SER A 46 -18.82 -1.70 0.77
CA SER A 46 -19.86 -2.17 1.69
C SER A 46 -19.30 -2.81 2.97
N GLY A 47 -18.02 -3.18 2.95
CA GLY A 47 -17.31 -3.84 4.06
C GLY A 47 -17.58 -5.34 4.20
N ASN A 48 -18.46 -5.93 3.38
CA ASN A 48 -18.87 -7.33 3.55
C ASN A 48 -17.97 -8.35 2.85
N THR A 49 -17.08 -7.91 1.96
CA THR A 49 -16.28 -8.83 1.12
C THR A 49 -15.03 -9.35 1.82
N GLY A 50 -14.64 -8.71 2.93
CA GLY A 50 -13.37 -8.94 3.63
C GLY A 50 -12.15 -8.34 2.93
N HIS A 51 -12.26 -7.87 1.68
CA HIS A 51 -11.12 -7.35 0.94
C HIS A 51 -10.61 -6.02 1.51
N ALA A 52 -9.29 -5.87 1.54
CA ALA A 52 -8.60 -4.60 1.67
C ALA A 52 -8.43 -3.93 0.30
N GLU A 53 -8.44 -2.60 0.28
CA GLU A 53 -7.81 -1.84 -0.79
C GLU A 53 -6.30 -2.02 -0.69
N VAL A 54 -5.71 -2.55 -1.75
CA VAL A 54 -4.29 -2.87 -1.82
C VAL A 54 -3.68 -2.35 -3.11
N VAL A 55 -2.35 -2.26 -3.12
CA VAL A 55 -1.56 -2.09 -4.34
C VAL A 55 -0.66 -3.29 -4.55
N GLN A 56 -0.57 -3.76 -5.79
CA GLN A 56 0.44 -4.72 -6.21
C GLN A 56 1.56 -3.96 -6.95
N VAL A 57 2.75 -3.98 -6.37
CA VAL A 57 3.95 -3.30 -6.88
C VAL A 57 4.77 -4.32 -7.64
N GLU A 58 5.11 -4.04 -8.90
CA GLU A 58 6.09 -4.81 -9.67
C GLU A 58 7.41 -4.03 -9.68
N TYR A 59 8.48 -4.62 -9.13
CA TYR A 59 9.76 -3.95 -8.89
C TYR A 59 10.95 -4.79 -9.37
N ASP A 60 12.06 -4.11 -9.62
CA ASP A 60 13.35 -4.73 -9.94
C ASP A 60 14.17 -4.91 -8.65
N PRO A 61 14.36 -6.15 -8.15
CA PRO A 61 15.09 -6.39 -6.91
C PRO A 61 16.58 -6.02 -6.99
N ASP A 62 17.13 -5.83 -8.20
CA ASP A 62 18.49 -5.33 -8.38
C ASP A 62 18.59 -3.79 -8.17
N ALA A 63 17.45 -3.09 -8.20
CA ALA A 63 17.37 -1.63 -8.07
C ALA A 63 16.75 -1.17 -6.75
N ILE A 64 15.76 -1.90 -6.22
CA ILE A 64 15.11 -1.63 -4.93
C ILE A 64 14.75 -2.92 -4.21
N GLY A 65 15.10 -3.01 -2.93
CA GLY A 65 14.83 -4.15 -2.07
C GLY A 65 13.39 -4.19 -1.54
N TYR A 66 12.94 -5.37 -1.11
CA TYR A 66 11.63 -5.53 -0.47
C TYR A 66 11.56 -4.81 0.89
N ASP A 67 12.67 -4.76 1.62
CA ASP A 67 12.81 -4.01 2.88
C ASP A 67 12.66 -2.50 2.68
N GLU A 68 13.17 -1.95 1.58
CA GLU A 68 12.98 -0.54 1.22
C GLU A 68 11.51 -0.25 0.86
N LEU A 69 10.82 -1.19 0.18
CA LEU A 69 9.38 -1.08 -0.07
C LEU A 69 8.58 -1.11 1.24
N LEU A 70 8.95 -1.97 2.20
CA LEU A 70 8.34 -1.99 3.54
C LEU A 70 8.57 -0.66 4.26
N GLU A 71 9.78 -0.11 4.22
CA GLU A 71 10.09 1.17 4.86
C GLU A 71 9.24 2.31 4.29
N VAL A 72 9.10 2.39 2.96
CA VAL A 72 8.24 3.39 2.32
C VAL A 72 6.77 3.17 2.68
N PHE A 73 6.30 1.91 2.68
CA PHE A 73 4.94 1.56 3.06
C PHE A 73 4.62 2.05 4.48
N PHE A 74 5.42 1.66 5.48
CA PHE A 74 5.19 2.03 6.88
C PHE A 74 5.44 3.52 7.15
N ALA A 75 6.29 4.19 6.37
CA ALA A 75 6.45 5.63 6.47
C ALA A 75 5.23 6.42 5.95
N THR A 76 4.37 5.84 5.11
CA THR A 76 3.30 6.58 4.40
C THR A 76 1.89 6.32 4.93
N HIS A 77 1.76 5.56 6.01
CA HIS A 77 0.48 5.31 6.68
C HIS A 77 0.70 5.12 8.19
N ASP A 78 -0.37 5.12 8.97
CA ASP A 78 -0.34 4.80 10.40
C ASP A 78 -0.70 3.31 10.59
N PRO A 79 0.23 2.45 11.02
CA PRO A 79 0.01 1.01 11.18
C PRO A 79 -0.67 0.63 12.51
N THR A 80 -0.94 1.60 13.39
CA THR A 80 -1.62 1.38 14.69
C THR A 80 -3.15 1.52 14.58
N GLN A 81 -3.64 2.05 13.45
CA GLN A 81 -5.06 2.32 13.25
C GLN A 81 -5.82 1.07 12.75
N LEU A 82 -6.52 0.40 13.66
CA LEU A 82 -7.33 -0.76 13.32
C LEU A 82 -8.50 -0.38 12.39
N ASN A 83 -8.54 -1.02 11.21
CA ASN A 83 -9.61 -0.85 10.21
C ASN A 83 -9.89 0.62 9.83
N ARG A 84 -8.81 1.41 9.72
CA ARG A 84 -8.88 2.84 9.43
C ARG A 84 -7.56 3.35 8.88
N GLN A 85 -7.62 4.38 8.06
CA GLN A 85 -6.51 5.29 7.87
C GLN A 85 -6.97 6.76 7.85
N GLY A 86 -6.65 7.51 8.91
CA GLY A 86 -7.09 8.89 9.07
C GLY A 86 -8.63 9.01 8.99
N PRO A 87 -9.19 9.75 8.01
CA PRO A 87 -10.64 9.89 7.86
C PRO A 87 -11.32 8.66 7.23
N ASP A 88 -10.58 7.75 6.61
CA ASP A 88 -11.12 6.59 5.90
C ASP A 88 -11.35 5.44 6.87
N VAL A 89 -12.62 5.12 7.15
CA VAL A 89 -13.01 4.13 8.16
C VAL A 89 -13.66 2.92 7.51
N GLY A 90 -13.14 1.73 7.82
CA GLY A 90 -13.65 0.46 7.34
C GLY A 90 -12.55 -0.59 7.17
N THR A 91 -12.94 -1.86 7.19
CA THR A 91 -12.01 -3.00 7.05
C THR A 91 -11.27 -3.02 5.72
N GLN A 92 -11.80 -2.34 4.70
CA GLN A 92 -11.12 -2.15 3.43
C GLN A 92 -9.90 -1.23 3.53
N TYR A 93 -9.78 -0.42 4.58
CA TYR A 93 -8.69 0.53 4.80
C TYR A 93 -7.68 0.07 5.85
N ARG A 94 -7.78 -1.19 6.31
CA ARG A 94 -6.84 -1.75 7.29
C ARG A 94 -5.42 -1.83 6.73
N SER A 95 -4.45 -1.79 7.64
CA SER A 95 -3.05 -2.06 7.30
C SER A 95 -2.86 -3.57 7.12
N ILE A 96 -2.33 -4.00 5.98
CA ILE A 96 -2.08 -5.40 5.65
C ILE A 96 -0.88 -5.53 4.69
N VAL A 97 -0.03 -6.51 4.94
CA VAL A 97 1.03 -6.98 4.03
C VAL A 97 0.66 -8.38 3.55
N LEU A 98 0.58 -8.54 2.22
CA LEU A 98 0.26 -9.81 1.57
C LEU A 98 1.52 -10.37 0.91
N TYR A 99 2.17 -11.34 1.56
CA TYR A 99 3.44 -11.91 1.09
C TYR A 99 3.23 -12.88 -0.07
N HIS A 100 4.17 -12.88 -1.01
CA HIS A 100 4.17 -13.75 -2.20
C HIS A 100 4.97 -15.04 -1.99
N ASP A 101 5.90 -15.03 -1.04
CA ASP A 101 6.76 -16.16 -0.67
C ASP A 101 7.24 -16.08 0.79
N ASP A 102 7.98 -17.11 1.23
CA ASP A 102 8.49 -17.23 2.60
C ASP A 102 9.58 -16.18 2.92
N GLU A 103 10.29 -15.67 1.91
CA GLU A 103 11.32 -14.65 2.10
C GLU A 103 10.68 -13.29 2.42
N GLN A 104 9.66 -12.90 1.65
CA GLN A 104 8.84 -11.72 1.96
C GLN A 104 8.15 -11.85 3.32
N ARG A 105 7.60 -13.03 3.64
CA ARG A 105 7.00 -13.27 4.95
C ARG A 105 8.00 -12.99 6.08
N THR A 106 9.20 -13.56 5.97
CA THR A 106 10.24 -13.42 7.00
C THR A 106 10.68 -11.96 7.16
N GLN A 107 10.88 -11.25 6.04
CA GLN A 107 11.26 -9.83 6.06
C GLN A 107 10.15 -8.95 6.65
N ALA A 108 8.89 -9.16 6.24
CA ALA A 108 7.75 -8.39 6.74
C ALA A 108 7.48 -8.65 8.22
N GLU A 109 7.56 -9.91 8.68
CA GLU A 109 7.42 -10.27 10.09
C GLU A 109 8.47 -9.58 10.96
N ALA A 110 9.75 -9.67 10.56
CA ALA A 110 10.84 -9.00 11.26
C ALA A 110 10.69 -7.47 11.27
N TYR A 111 10.20 -6.88 10.18
CA TYR A 111 9.98 -5.44 10.09
C TYR A 111 8.83 -4.99 11.01
N ILE A 112 7.70 -5.70 11.00
CA ILE A 112 6.54 -5.41 11.87
C ILE A 112 6.93 -5.54 13.34
N GLU A 113 7.67 -6.59 13.72
CA GLU A 113 8.18 -6.77 15.08
C GLU A 113 9.11 -5.63 15.52
N ALA A 114 9.95 -5.13 14.61
CA ALA A 114 10.84 -4.00 14.90
C ALA A 114 10.07 -2.69 15.10
N LEU A 115 9.01 -2.47 14.33
CA LEU A 115 8.17 -1.27 14.41
C LEU A 115 7.41 -1.14 15.72
N ASP A 116 7.00 -2.25 16.33
CA ASP A 116 6.21 -2.22 17.57
C ASP A 116 6.94 -1.47 18.71
N GLY A 117 8.28 -1.45 18.69
CA GLY A 117 9.08 -0.67 19.63
C GLY A 117 9.16 0.83 19.34
N GLU A 118 8.69 1.29 18.19
CA GLU A 118 8.72 2.70 17.73
C GLU A 118 7.41 3.45 17.97
N TYR A 119 6.30 2.73 18.21
CA TYR A 119 4.97 3.31 18.42
C TYR A 119 4.54 3.23 19.90
N ASP A 120 3.74 4.20 20.34
CA ASP A 120 3.12 4.18 21.68
C ASP A 120 1.95 3.18 21.76
N ASP A 121 1.30 2.91 20.62
CA ASP A 121 0.19 1.98 20.46
C ASP A 121 0.65 0.75 19.67
N ASP A 122 0.04 -0.41 19.93
CA ASP A 122 0.38 -1.67 19.26
C ASP A 122 0.25 -1.57 17.73
N VAL A 123 1.21 -2.14 17.00
CA VAL A 123 1.10 -2.28 15.53
C VAL A 123 0.03 -3.33 15.21
N VAL A 124 -0.98 -2.94 14.41
CA VAL A 124 -2.12 -3.81 14.06
C VAL A 124 -2.11 -4.28 12.60
N THR A 125 -0.97 -4.14 11.92
CA THR A 125 -0.80 -4.58 10.54
C THR A 125 -0.94 -6.09 10.43
N GLU A 126 -1.84 -6.54 9.56
CA GLU A 126 -2.00 -7.96 9.24
C GLU A 126 -0.87 -8.44 8.33
N LEU A 127 -0.40 -9.68 8.55
CA LEU A 127 0.56 -10.35 7.69
C LEU A 127 -0.03 -11.68 7.21
N GLU A 128 -0.40 -11.75 5.93
CA GLU A 128 -1.10 -12.89 5.35
C GLU A 128 -0.48 -13.30 4.01
N ALA A 129 -0.69 -14.56 3.60
CA ALA A 129 -0.27 -15.00 2.26
C ALA A 129 -1.19 -14.37 1.20
N LEU A 130 -0.63 -13.93 0.09
CA LEU A 130 -1.47 -13.53 -1.05
C LEU A 130 -2.13 -14.76 -1.68
N GLU A 131 -3.43 -14.91 -1.51
CA GLU A 131 -4.21 -15.96 -2.20
C GLU A 131 -4.64 -15.53 -3.60
N THR A 132 -5.40 -14.44 -3.71
CA THR A 132 -5.89 -13.90 -4.98
C THR A 132 -5.88 -12.37 -4.95
N PHE A 133 -5.47 -11.77 -6.07
CA PHE A 133 -5.51 -10.35 -6.29
C PHE A 133 -6.51 -10.01 -7.39
N TYR A 134 -7.46 -9.11 -7.09
CA TYR A 134 -8.42 -8.60 -8.05
C TYR A 134 -8.05 -7.16 -8.44
N ARG A 135 -7.70 -6.94 -9.70
CA ARG A 135 -7.40 -5.59 -10.21
C ARG A 135 -8.66 -4.72 -10.13
N ALA A 136 -8.54 -3.54 -9.52
CA ALA A 136 -9.62 -2.57 -9.44
C ALA A 136 -9.95 -1.98 -10.83
N GLU A 137 -11.14 -1.42 -10.99
CA GLU A 137 -11.58 -0.86 -12.28
C GLU A 137 -10.62 0.22 -12.78
N GLU A 138 -10.49 0.36 -14.11
CA GLU A 138 -9.49 1.22 -14.75
C GLU A 138 -9.53 2.69 -14.30
N LYS A 139 -10.71 3.17 -13.88
CA LYS A 139 -10.89 4.52 -13.33
C LYS A 139 -10.13 4.76 -12.00
N HIS A 140 -9.76 3.70 -11.28
CA HIS A 140 -9.03 3.77 -10.01
C HIS A 140 -7.51 3.73 -10.18
N GLN A 141 -7.04 3.31 -11.36
CA GLN A 141 -5.61 3.21 -11.67
C GLN A 141 -5.08 4.60 -12.00
N ASP A 142 -3.88 4.95 -11.53
CA ASP A 142 -3.26 6.27 -11.72
C ASP A 142 -4.15 7.42 -11.28
N TYR A 143 -5.01 7.21 -10.27
CA TYR A 143 -6.05 8.18 -9.93
C TYR A 143 -5.47 9.54 -9.55
N PHE A 144 -4.38 9.56 -8.77
CA PHE A 144 -3.68 10.79 -8.37
C PHE A 144 -3.10 11.54 -9.57
N GLU A 145 -2.46 10.84 -10.51
CA GLU A 145 -1.90 11.42 -11.73
C GLU A 145 -2.97 11.96 -12.67
N LYS A 146 -4.09 11.24 -12.80
CA LYS A 146 -5.24 11.64 -13.63
C LYS A 146 -6.03 12.79 -13.00
N ASN A 147 -6.02 12.92 -11.67
CA ASN A 147 -6.82 13.89 -10.92
C ASN A 147 -5.97 14.65 -9.86
N PRO A 148 -4.92 15.37 -10.25
CA PRO A 148 -3.99 15.99 -9.30
C PRO A 148 -4.62 17.12 -8.47
N ASN A 149 -5.72 17.71 -8.95
CA ASN A 149 -6.45 18.78 -8.27
C ASN A 149 -7.68 18.27 -7.49
N ASP A 150 -7.88 16.96 -7.41
CA ASP A 150 -8.95 16.39 -6.58
C ASP A 150 -8.67 16.75 -5.11
N ALA A 151 -9.72 17.15 -4.39
CA ALA A 151 -9.59 17.65 -3.03
C ALA A 151 -9.09 16.57 -2.06
N TYR A 152 -9.52 15.32 -2.25
CA TYR A 152 -9.09 14.19 -1.45
C TYR A 152 -7.61 13.88 -1.73
N CYS A 153 -7.22 13.82 -3.01
CA CYS A 153 -5.83 13.65 -3.44
C CYS A 153 -4.90 14.72 -2.86
N THR A 154 -5.30 15.99 -2.93
CA THR A 154 -4.52 17.11 -2.41
C THR A 154 -4.35 17.03 -0.89
N MET A 155 -5.37 16.55 -0.17
CA MET A 155 -5.34 16.48 1.29
C MET A 155 -4.62 15.23 1.83
N HIS A 156 -4.65 14.11 1.10
CA HIS A 156 -4.19 12.82 1.62
C HIS A 156 -3.09 12.16 0.80
N ALA A 157 -3.09 12.26 -0.53
CA ALA A 157 -2.08 11.65 -1.39
C ALA A 157 -0.84 12.55 -1.52
N ALA A 158 -1.03 13.85 -1.80
CA ALA A 158 0.08 14.78 -2.01
C ALA A 158 1.06 14.86 -0.81
N PRO A 159 0.60 14.94 0.46
CA PRO A 159 1.52 14.95 1.60
C PRO A 159 2.33 13.65 1.74
N LYS A 160 1.76 12.50 1.36
CA LYS A 160 2.47 11.22 1.38
C LYS A 160 3.55 11.17 0.29
N VAL A 161 3.21 11.64 -0.91
CA VAL A 161 4.16 11.75 -2.03
C VAL A 161 5.30 12.70 -1.68
N GLU A 162 5.01 13.86 -1.08
CA GLU A 162 6.03 14.80 -0.60
C GLU A 162 6.92 14.17 0.47
N LYS A 163 6.32 13.50 1.46
CA LYS A 163 7.07 12.75 2.48
C LYS A 163 8.01 11.72 1.86
N VAL A 164 7.56 11.01 0.81
CA VAL A 164 8.42 10.03 0.12
C VAL A 164 9.62 10.72 -0.52
N ARG A 165 9.39 11.80 -1.27
CA ARG A 165 10.48 12.57 -1.91
C ARG A 165 11.47 13.15 -0.91
N GLU A 166 11.01 13.61 0.24
CA GLU A 166 11.86 14.22 1.27
C GLU A 166 12.65 13.17 2.07
N LYS A 167 12.01 12.07 2.49
CA LYS A 167 12.63 11.05 3.34
C LYS A 167 13.48 10.05 2.55
N PHE A 168 13.07 9.73 1.32
CA PHE A 168 13.65 8.64 0.52
C PHE A 168 14.31 9.14 -0.77
N GLY A 169 14.84 10.37 -0.77
CA GLY A 169 15.38 11.00 -1.98
C GLY A 169 16.49 10.21 -2.70
N GLU A 170 17.17 9.27 -2.03
CA GLU A 170 18.18 8.39 -2.63
C GLU A 170 17.59 7.28 -3.51
N ILE A 171 16.34 6.87 -3.24
CA ILE A 171 15.63 5.79 -3.95
C ILE A 171 14.40 6.32 -4.70
N VAL A 172 14.27 7.63 -4.86
CA VAL A 172 13.21 8.27 -5.64
C VAL A 172 13.68 8.46 -7.07
N ALA A 173 12.85 8.04 -8.03
CA ALA A 173 13.16 8.18 -9.44
C ALA A 173 13.41 9.66 -9.79
N ALA A 174 14.53 9.94 -10.46
CA ALA A 174 14.82 11.27 -10.98
C ALA A 174 13.72 11.68 -11.97
N LYS A 175 12.87 12.63 -11.56
CA LYS A 175 11.83 13.17 -12.45
C LYS A 175 12.51 13.92 -13.61
N GLN A 176 12.36 13.40 -14.83
CA GLN A 176 12.73 14.09 -16.07
C GLN A 176 11.81 15.29 -16.32
#